data_AF-A0A5C1QQT1-F1
#
_entry.id   AF-A0A5C1QQT1-F1
#
_cell.length_a   1.000
_cell.length_b   1.000
_cell.length_c   1.000
_cell.angle_alpha   90.00
_cell.angle_beta   90.00
_cell.angle_gamma   90.00
#
_symmetry.space_group_name_H-M   'P 1'
#
loop_
_entity.id
_entity.type
_entity.pdbx_description
1 polymer ?
#
loop_
_entity_poly.entity_id
_entity_poly.type
_entity_poly.pdbx_seq_one_letter_code
_entity_poly.pdbx_strand_id
1 'polypeptide(L)' 'MIYNSEDVTGVDTSGITDMSYLFVLRKTFNQDISGWDVSSVTDMSGIFDGVEYFFSV' A
#
# COMPACT_ATOMS: atom_id res chain seq x y z
N MET A 1 7.99 -5.12 -4.07
CA MET A 1 6.78 -5.90 -3.73
C MET A 1 6.90 -6.32 -2.28
N ILE A 2 5.97 -5.89 -1.42
CA ILE A 2 5.94 -6.25 0.00
C ILE A 2 5.29 -7.63 0.13
N TYR A 3 6.07 -8.66 0.47
CA TYR A 3 5.57 -10.03 0.62
C TYR A 3 4.97 -10.25 2.03
N ASN A 4 3.89 -11.03 2.10
CA ASN A 4 3.18 -11.57 3.28
C ASN A 4 3.49 -11.02 4.68
N SER A 5 2.43 -10.49 5.32
CA SER A 5 2.32 -10.11 6.75
C SER A 5 3.30 -9.06 7.29
N GLU A 6 4.10 -8.42 6.45
CA GLU A 6 4.90 -7.27 6.90
C GLU A 6 3.98 -6.12 7.31
N ASP A 7 4.20 -5.62 8.52
CA ASP A 7 3.67 -4.35 8.98
C ASP A 7 4.24 -3.25 8.09
N VAL A 8 3.35 -2.49 7.46
CA VAL A 8 3.75 -1.42 6.54
C VAL A 8 3.54 -0.03 7.11
N THR A 9 3.10 0.08 8.36
CA THR A 9 2.79 1.36 9.03
C THR A 9 4.02 2.27 9.16
N GLY A 10 5.21 1.69 9.32
CA GLY A 10 6.47 2.39 9.52
C GLY A 10 7.36 2.50 8.27
N VAL A 11 6.86 2.18 7.08
CA VAL A 11 7.63 2.29 5.84
C VAL A 11 7.82 3.77 5.48
N ASP A 12 9.07 4.20 5.29
CA ASP A 12 9.39 5.51 4.72
C ASP A 12 9.11 5.51 3.21
N THR A 13 8.13 6.32 2.80
CA THR A 13 7.70 6.44 1.40
C THR A 13 8.06 7.78 0.76
N SER A 14 8.78 8.67 1.47
CA SER A 14 9.01 10.06 1.05
C SER A 14 9.71 10.22 -0.30
N GLY A 15 10.51 9.23 -0.71
CA GLY A 15 11.22 9.20 -2.00
C GLY A 15 10.57 8.36 -3.09
N ILE A 16 9.40 7.76 -2.85
CA ILE A 16 8.76 6.85 -3.81
C ILE A 16 7.96 7.65 -4.83
N THR A 17 8.22 7.42 -6.12
CA THR A 17 7.49 8.08 -7.23
C THR A 17 6.43 7.20 -7.88
N ASP A 18 6.50 5.89 -7.68
CA ASP A 18 5.59 4.90 -8.26
C ASP A 18 5.13 3.92 -7.18
N MET A 19 3.84 3.94 -6.89
CA MET A 19 3.13 3.04 -5.97
C MET A 19 2.11 2.16 -6.71
N SER A 20 2.22 2.06 -8.03
CA SER A 20 1.30 1.26 -8.84
C SER A 20 1.32 -0.21 -8.42
N TYR A 21 0.13 -0.81 -8.34
CA TYR A 21 -0.07 -2.23 -8.07
C TYR A 21 0.58 -2.78 -6.78
N LEU A 22 0.88 -1.91 -5.80
CA LEU A 22 1.66 -2.29 -4.60
C LEU A 22 1.01 -3.44 -3.79
N PHE A 23 -0.32 -3.51 -3.76
CA PHE A 23 -1.08 -4.54 -3.06
C PHE A 23 -1.93 -5.42 -3.99
N VAL A 24 -1.60 -5.51 -5.28
CA VAL A 24 -2.45 -6.17 -6.30
C VAL A 24 -2.72 -7.65 -6.05
N LEU A 25 -1.85 -8.32 -5.29
CA LEU A 25 -1.97 -9.74 -4.95
C LEU A 25 -2.55 -9.98 -3.55
N ARG A 26 -3.01 -8.93 -2.85
CA ARG A 26 -3.55 -9.06 -1.49
C ARG A 26 -5.07 -9.22 -1.54
N LYS A 27 -5.57 -10.42 -1.27
CA LYS A 27 -7.02 -10.65 -1.10
C LYS A 27 -7.64 -9.81 0.03
N THR A 28 -6.83 -9.43 1.02
CA THR A 28 -7.26 -8.68 2.20
C THR A 28 -6.23 -7.61 2.58
N PHE A 29 -6.69 -6.41 2.93
CA PHE A 29 -5.86 -5.31 3.40
C PHE A 29 -6.43 -4.65 4.67
N ASN A 30 -5.63 -4.55 5.73
CA ASN A 30 -6.03 -3.99 7.03
C ASN A 30 -4.91 -3.19 7.72
N GLN A 31 -3.90 -2.78 6.96
CA GLN A 31 -2.75 -2.07 7.51
C GLN A 31 -3.02 -0.56 7.49
N ASP A 32 -2.59 0.14 8.53
CA ASP A 32 -2.64 1.61 8.53
C ASP A 32 -1.50 2.16 7.65
N ILE A 33 -1.87 3.01 6.70
CA ILE A 33 -0.96 3.69 5.78
C ILE A 33 -1.12 5.21 5.86
N SER A 34 -1.82 5.72 6.89
CA SER A 34 -2.04 7.15 7.10
C SER A 34 -0.74 7.93 7.33
N GLY A 35 0.32 7.25 7.76
CA GLY A 35 1.66 7.81 7.95
C GLY A 35 2.52 7.87 6.68
N TRP A 36 2.06 7.34 5.55
CA TRP A 36 2.84 7.36 4.31
C TRP A 36 2.91 8.77 3.71
N ASP A 37 4.12 9.23 3.44
CA ASP A 37 4.35 10.43 2.64
C ASP A 37 4.18 10.09 1.16
N VAL A 38 3.17 10.69 0.54
CA VAL A 38 2.84 10.51 -0.87
C VAL A 38 3.15 11.74 -1.73
N SER A 39 3.89 12.72 -1.19
CA SER A 39 4.17 13.99 -1.88
C SER A 39 5.00 13.84 -3.15
N SER A 40 5.84 12.82 -3.23
CA SER A 40 6.68 12.51 -4.40
C SER A 40 6.02 11.55 -5.40
N VAL A 41 4.85 11.00 -5.09
CA VAL A 41 4.23 9.93 -5.88
C VAL A 41 3.56 10.50 -7.13
N THR A 42 3.89 9.92 -8.28
CA THR A 42 3.34 10.26 -9.60
C THR A 42 2.39 9.20 -10.15
N ASP A 43 2.47 7.97 -9.66
CA ASP A 43 1.59 6.87 -10.05
C ASP A 43 1.09 6.09 -8.82
N MET A 44 -0.23 5.97 -8.68
CA MET A 44 -0.92 5.17 -7.66
C MET A 44 -1.92 4.19 -8.30
N SER A 45 -1.81 3.94 -9.60
CA SER A 45 -2.77 3.13 -10.34
C SER A 45 -2.82 1.70 -9.81
N GLY A 46 -4.03 1.17 -9.64
CA GLY A 46 -4.25 -0.21 -9.24
C GLY A 46 -3.64 -0.61 -7.89
N ILE A 47 -3.29 0.32 -7.00
CA ILE A 47 -2.62 0.02 -5.73
C ILE A 47 -3.36 -1.04 -4.89
N PHE A 48 -4.69 -1.07 -4.95
CA PHE A 48 -5.58 -2.06 -4.31
C PHE A 48 -6.37 -2.91 -5.32
N ASP A 49 -5.94 -2.99 -6.58
CA ASP A 49 -6.59 -3.84 -7.56
C ASP A 49 -6.55 -5.32 -7.09
N GLY A 50 -7.64 -6.06 -7.20
CA GLY A 50 -7.71 -7.43 -6.64
C GLY A 50 -7.82 -7.55 -5.11
N VAL A 51 -7.86 -6.44 -4.35
CA VAL A 51 -8.20 -6.48 -2.92
C VAL A 51 -9.70 -6.70 -2.75
N GLU A 52 -10.09 -7.83 -2.18
CA GLU A 52 -11.49 -8.22 -1.99
C GLU A 52 -12.07 -7.73 -0.65
N TYR A 53 -11.22 -7.52 0.37
CA TYR A 53 -11.67 -7.18 1.72
C TYR A 53 -10.78 -6.13 2.40
N PHE A 54 -11.42 -5.07 2.91
CA PHE A 54 -10.85 -4.16 3.89
C PHE A 54 -11.47 -4.45 5.26
N PHE A 55 -10.67 -4.84 6.24
CA PHE A 55 -11.15 -5.01 7.61
C PHE A 55 -10.65 -3.84 8.46
N SER A 56 -11.57 -3.11 9.11
CA SER A 56 -11.25 -2.27 10.25
C SER A 56 -11.70 -3.02 11.51
N VAL A 57 -10.84 -3.05 12.53
CA VAL A 57 -11.24 -3.32 13.92
C VAL A 57 -11.22 -2.02 14.70
#